data_AF-E7GND3-F1
#
_entry.id   AF-E7GND3-F1
#
_cell.length_a   1.000
_cell.length_b   1.000
_cell.length_c   1.000
_cell.angle_alpha   90.00
_cell.angle_beta   90.00
_cell.angle_gamma   90.00
#
_symmetry.space_group_name_H-M   'P 1'
#
loop_
_entity.id
_entity.type
_entity.pdbx_description
1 polymer ?
#
loop_
_entity_poly.entity_id
_entity_poly.type
_entity_poly.pdbx_seq_one_letter_code
_entity_poly.pdbx_strand_id
1 'polypeptide(L)'
;MYYWSETVSATSLKKEFLSFGGIREIYIGTAFFSAEGLRILRDLVEKNNLKRSKIHIYLSDEFSQDKPDELLRQLTKIADVRVFFDYRFHAKVYWLKGETSKIIYGSSNFTAGGLTKNIEFDHIEEMDKTDVRLERFDRFFRYCEHKSVEVTQEVIAYYEEARETIEELRRSQRELKKKLKGFIRQDDEFDEDTYLLDGYFFTYRDYEAFFIRNQRRSDIEIDKRRKDIQSKMLLLHKKI
;
A
#
# COMPACT_ATOMS: atom_id res chain seq x y z
N MET A 1 12.13 -0.40 15.83
CA MET A 1 11.30 -1.62 15.79
C MET A 1 11.36 -2.17 14.38
N TYR A 2 11.36 -3.50 14.22
CA TYR A 2 11.22 -4.12 12.91
C TYR A 2 9.80 -4.65 12.69
N TYR A 3 9.29 -4.51 11.46
CA TYR A 3 7.98 -5.00 11.01
C TYR A 3 8.15 -5.93 9.81
N TRP A 4 7.39 -7.03 9.73
CA TRP A 4 7.36 -7.87 8.52
C TRP A 4 6.03 -8.56 8.20
N SER A 5 5.10 -8.66 9.14
CA SER A 5 3.71 -9.01 8.85
C SER A 5 2.79 -8.63 10.02
N GLU A 6 1.51 -8.40 9.72
CA GLU A 6 0.52 -8.15 10.78
C GLU A 6 0.35 -9.32 11.75
N THR A 7 0.46 -10.56 11.24
CA THR A 7 0.35 -11.78 12.04
C THR A 7 1.47 -11.91 13.06
N VAL A 8 2.69 -11.48 12.75
CA VAL A 8 3.83 -11.61 13.67
C VAL A 8 3.97 -10.38 14.55
N SER A 9 3.76 -9.18 14.00
CA SER A 9 3.94 -7.93 14.73
C SER A 9 2.70 -7.47 15.52
N ALA A 10 1.56 -8.16 15.40
CA ALA A 10 0.26 -7.81 16.00
C ALA A 10 -0.26 -6.38 15.68
N THR A 11 0.40 -5.69 14.76
CA THR A 11 0.09 -4.35 14.23
C THR A 11 0.29 -4.38 12.72
N SER A 12 -0.20 -3.39 11.99
CA SER A 12 0.09 -3.22 10.56
C SER A 12 0.76 -1.88 10.34
N LEU A 13 1.50 -1.72 9.24
CA LEU A 13 2.07 -0.41 8.91
C LEU A 13 1.00 0.67 8.83
N LYS A 14 -0.18 0.35 8.27
CA LYS A 14 -1.34 1.25 8.30
C LYS A 14 -1.66 1.73 9.73
N LYS A 15 -1.69 0.83 10.71
CA LYS A 15 -1.92 1.21 12.13
C LYS A 15 -0.78 2.06 12.68
N GLU A 16 0.47 1.76 12.32
CA GLU A 16 1.64 2.55 12.74
C GLU A 16 1.65 3.99 12.19
N PHE A 17 1.21 4.17 10.95
CA PHE A 17 0.97 5.50 10.37
C PHE A 17 -0.14 6.23 11.14
N LEU A 18 -1.31 5.60 11.25
CA LEU A 18 -2.51 6.25 11.79
C LEU A 18 -2.47 6.44 13.31
N SER A 19 -1.65 5.69 14.05
CA SER A 19 -1.48 5.89 15.50
C SER A 19 -0.67 7.15 15.79
N PHE A 20 0.29 7.49 14.93
CA PHE A 20 1.17 8.65 15.12
C PHE A 20 0.41 9.98 14.99
N GLY A 21 0.73 10.95 15.85
CA GLY A 21 0.06 12.25 15.93
C GLY A 21 1.05 13.38 16.16
N GLY A 22 0.57 14.62 16.13
CA GLY A 22 1.43 15.80 16.25
C GLY A 22 2.30 16.02 15.01
N ILE A 23 1.88 15.48 13.86
CA ILE A 23 2.58 15.62 12.59
C ILE A 23 2.41 17.06 12.10
N ARG A 24 3.51 17.67 11.66
CA ARG A 24 3.57 19.03 11.11
C ARG A 24 4.01 19.05 9.65
N GLU A 25 4.68 18.01 9.19
CA GLU A 25 5.17 17.89 7.82
C GLU A 25 5.35 16.40 7.46
N ILE A 26 5.09 16.03 6.20
CA ILE A 26 5.14 14.66 5.72
C ILE A 26 6.03 14.62 4.48
N TYR A 27 6.97 13.68 4.44
CA TYR A 27 7.72 13.30 3.24
C TYR A 27 7.49 11.83 2.94
N ILE A 28 7.10 11.52 1.71
CA ILE A 28 6.87 10.17 1.22
C ILE A 28 7.71 9.97 -0.04
N GLY A 29 8.70 9.09 0.02
CA GLY A 29 9.41 8.59 -1.15
C GLY A 29 9.01 7.13 -1.36
N THR A 30 8.19 6.84 -2.36
CA THR A 30 7.70 5.47 -2.60
C THR A 30 7.74 5.12 -4.07
N ALA A 31 8.15 3.89 -4.38
CA ALA A 31 8.19 3.40 -5.75
C ALA A 31 6.77 3.23 -6.30
N PHE A 32 5.89 2.60 -5.51
CA PHE A 32 4.50 2.35 -5.89
C PHE A 32 3.51 3.00 -4.93
N PHE A 33 2.43 3.53 -5.48
CA PHE A 33 1.40 4.23 -4.73
C PHE A 33 0.01 3.81 -5.24
N SER A 34 -0.95 3.62 -4.33
CA SER A 34 -2.31 3.19 -4.70
C SER A 34 -3.42 4.01 -4.05
N ALA A 35 -4.67 3.78 -4.44
CA ALA A 35 -5.84 4.43 -3.84
C ALA A 35 -5.93 4.24 -2.31
N GLU A 36 -5.49 3.10 -1.77
CA GLU A 36 -5.42 2.90 -0.31
C GLU A 36 -4.34 3.77 0.33
N GLY A 37 -3.20 3.98 -0.35
CA GLY A 37 -2.19 4.96 0.06
C GLY A 37 -2.76 6.37 0.11
N LEU A 38 -3.51 6.78 -0.93
CA LEU A 38 -4.20 8.07 -0.94
C LEU A 38 -5.18 8.22 0.22
N ARG A 39 -5.95 7.17 0.52
CA ARG A 39 -6.91 7.16 1.64
C ARG A 39 -6.20 7.37 2.98
N ILE A 40 -5.13 6.60 3.24
CA ILE A 40 -4.34 6.74 4.47
C ILE A 40 -3.68 8.11 4.57
N LEU A 41 -3.17 8.65 3.47
CA LEU A 41 -2.63 10.00 3.45
C LEU A 41 -3.70 11.02 3.84
N ARG A 42 -4.90 10.96 3.25
CA ARG A 42 -6.01 11.85 3.62
C ARG A 42 -6.36 11.76 5.11
N ASP A 43 -6.43 10.55 5.65
CA ASP A 43 -6.67 10.31 7.08
C ASP A 43 -5.58 11.02 7.93
N LEU A 44 -4.30 10.96 7.52
CA LEU A 44 -3.20 11.66 8.20
C LEU A 44 -3.29 13.19 8.07
N VAL A 45 -3.64 13.70 6.89
CA VAL A 45 -3.81 15.14 6.63
C VAL A 45 -4.91 15.70 7.51
N GLU A 46 -6.08 15.05 7.54
CA GLU A 46 -7.25 15.47 8.30
C GLU A 46 -6.97 15.42 9.81
N LYS A 47 -6.45 14.28 10.30
CA LYS A 47 -6.11 14.09 11.72
C LYS A 47 -5.17 15.16 12.27
N ASN A 48 -4.25 15.66 11.43
CA ASN A 48 -3.21 16.61 11.85
C ASN A 48 -3.42 18.03 11.29
N ASN A 49 -4.55 18.29 10.63
CA ASN A 49 -4.87 19.57 9.99
C ASN A 49 -3.72 20.13 9.13
N LEU A 50 -3.13 19.27 8.30
CA LEU A 50 -1.96 19.63 7.49
C LEU A 50 -2.36 20.45 6.26
N LYS A 51 -1.57 21.48 5.98
CA LYS A 51 -1.68 22.24 4.73
C LYS A 51 -0.98 21.48 3.60
N ARG A 52 -1.45 21.66 2.36
CA ARG A 52 -0.83 21.08 1.15
C ARG A 52 0.68 21.29 1.09
N SER A 53 1.16 22.49 1.43
CA SER A 53 2.58 22.86 1.40
C SER A 53 3.45 22.14 2.44
N LYS A 54 2.88 21.24 3.25
CA LYS A 54 3.55 20.45 4.28
C LYS A 54 3.60 18.96 3.94
N ILE A 55 3.20 18.59 2.74
CA ILE A 55 3.10 17.20 2.32
C ILE A 55 3.83 17.06 1.00
N HIS A 56 4.94 16.33 1.00
CA HIS A 56 5.83 16.16 -0.14
C HIS A 56 5.85 14.69 -0.55
N ILE A 57 5.57 14.41 -1.81
CA ILE A 57 5.45 13.04 -2.33
C ILE A 57 6.33 12.90 -3.55
N TYR A 58 7.17 11.88 -3.53
CA TYR A 58 8.10 11.52 -4.58
C TYR A 58 7.77 10.12 -5.07
N LEU A 59 7.48 9.99 -6.37
CA LEU A 59 7.01 8.78 -7.02
C LEU A 59 7.95 8.34 -8.13
N SER A 60 7.95 7.04 -8.43
CA SER A 60 8.50 6.55 -9.70
C SER A 60 7.57 6.93 -10.86
N ASP A 61 8.09 6.86 -12.07
CA ASP A 61 7.32 6.94 -13.32
C ASP A 61 6.32 5.78 -13.50
N GLU A 62 6.59 4.62 -12.90
CA GLU A 62 5.72 3.44 -12.94
C GLU A 62 4.87 3.26 -11.66
N PHE A 63 4.62 4.33 -10.91
CA PHE A 63 4.10 4.23 -9.53
C PHE A 63 2.74 3.54 -9.40
N SER A 64 1.90 3.55 -10.44
CA SER A 64 0.61 2.88 -10.46
C SER A 64 0.22 2.47 -11.87
N GLN A 65 -0.39 1.29 -11.98
CA GLN A 65 -1.08 0.83 -13.18
C GLN A 65 -2.60 0.99 -13.09
N ASP A 66 -3.10 1.41 -11.93
CA ASP A 66 -4.53 1.63 -11.71
C ASP A 66 -4.81 3.12 -11.76
N LYS A 67 -5.24 3.60 -12.93
CA LYS A 67 -5.66 4.99 -13.16
C LYS A 67 -4.65 6.02 -12.60
N PRO A 68 -3.37 5.96 -13.02
CA PRO A 68 -2.32 6.82 -12.46
C PRO A 68 -2.63 8.31 -12.61
N ASP A 69 -3.23 8.72 -13.73
CA ASP A 69 -3.63 10.11 -13.98
C ASP A 69 -4.69 10.61 -12.97
N GLU A 70 -5.68 9.78 -12.62
CA GLU A 70 -6.71 10.10 -11.62
C GLU A 70 -6.09 10.19 -10.22
N LEU A 71 -5.10 9.34 -9.90
CA LEU A 71 -4.37 9.40 -8.64
C LEU A 71 -3.54 10.68 -8.53
N LEU A 72 -2.81 11.06 -9.59
CA LEU A 72 -2.06 12.31 -9.61
C LEU A 72 -2.97 13.53 -9.43
N ARG A 73 -4.12 13.58 -10.14
CA ARG A 73 -5.13 14.65 -9.97
C ARG A 73 -5.64 14.78 -8.54
N GLN A 74 -5.75 13.67 -7.82
CA GLN A 74 -6.20 13.68 -6.43
C GLN A 74 -5.08 14.04 -5.45
N LEU A 75 -3.85 13.58 -5.71
CA LEU A 75 -2.69 13.85 -4.87
C LEU A 75 -2.28 15.32 -4.93
N THR A 76 -2.22 15.92 -6.12
CA THR A 76 -1.80 17.32 -6.29
C THR A 76 -2.73 18.31 -5.59
N LYS A 77 -3.98 17.93 -5.30
CA LYS A 77 -4.92 18.74 -4.48
C LYS A 77 -4.51 18.83 -3.00
N ILE A 78 -3.82 17.82 -2.49
CA ILE A 78 -3.50 17.71 -1.05
C ILE A 78 -2.00 17.73 -0.76
N ALA A 79 -1.15 17.57 -1.76
CA ALA A 79 0.31 17.50 -1.61
C ALA A 79 1.05 18.23 -2.73
N ASP A 80 2.31 18.55 -2.46
CA ASP A 80 3.33 18.74 -3.47
C ASP A 80 3.82 17.38 -3.96
N VAL A 81 3.72 17.12 -5.26
CA VAL A 81 3.92 15.80 -5.86
C VAL A 81 4.94 15.94 -6.97
N ARG A 82 5.94 15.06 -6.97
CA ARG A 82 7.00 15.01 -7.97
C ARG A 82 7.26 13.57 -8.42
N VAL A 83 7.64 13.41 -9.68
CA VAL A 83 7.88 12.12 -10.33
C VAL A 83 9.30 12.07 -10.88
N PHE A 84 9.96 10.93 -10.72
CA PHE A 84 11.25 10.66 -11.36
C PHE A 84 11.04 10.01 -12.73
N PHE A 85 11.49 10.69 -13.80
CA PHE A 85 11.50 10.13 -15.16
C PHE A 85 12.91 9.70 -15.61
N ASP A 86 13.95 10.43 -15.18
CA ASP A 86 15.33 10.19 -15.63
C ASP A 86 16.09 9.15 -14.79
N TYR A 87 15.47 8.64 -13.72
CA TYR A 87 16.10 7.73 -12.78
C TYR A 87 15.13 6.66 -12.31
N ARG A 88 15.63 5.44 -12.17
CA ARG A 88 14.87 4.36 -11.52
C ARG A 88 14.71 4.67 -10.03
N PHE A 89 13.55 5.19 -9.66
CA PHE A 89 13.20 5.48 -8.27
C PHE A 89 12.49 4.29 -7.62
N HIS A 90 13.16 3.62 -6.67
CA HIS A 90 12.60 2.44 -5.99
C HIS A 90 12.61 2.56 -4.46
N ALA A 91 12.72 3.80 -3.97
CA ALA A 91 12.76 4.10 -2.54
C ALA A 91 11.41 3.81 -1.87
N LYS A 92 11.46 3.55 -0.56
CA LYS A 92 10.31 3.29 0.31
C LYS A 92 10.66 3.84 1.68
N VAL A 93 10.56 5.16 1.78
CA VAL A 93 11.00 5.94 2.94
C VAL A 93 9.91 6.95 3.26
N TYR A 94 9.50 6.97 4.51
CA TYR A 94 8.41 7.79 5.03
C TYR A 94 8.91 8.54 6.25
N TRP A 95 8.71 9.85 6.24
CA TRP A 95 9.11 10.72 7.34
C TRP A 95 7.93 11.59 7.75
N LEU A 96 7.38 11.27 8.92
CA LEU A 96 6.32 12.05 9.56
C LEU A 96 6.97 12.96 10.60
N LYS A 97 7.16 14.23 10.28
CA LYS A 97 7.87 15.19 11.13
C LYS A 97 6.94 15.81 12.16
N GLY A 98 7.37 15.83 13.41
CA GLY A 98 6.73 16.51 14.54
C GLY A 98 7.79 17.05 15.51
N GLU A 99 7.43 17.27 16.78
CA GLU A 99 8.44 17.47 17.84
C GLU A 99 9.33 16.22 17.99
N THR A 100 8.68 15.06 17.95
CA THR A 100 9.28 13.77 17.63
C THR A 100 8.90 13.44 16.18
N SER A 101 9.85 12.95 15.40
CA SER A 101 9.63 12.46 14.04
C SER A 101 9.47 10.95 14.05
N LYS A 102 8.54 10.40 13.26
CA LYS A 102 8.48 8.97 12.95
C LYS A 102 9.07 8.73 11.57
N ILE A 103 10.08 7.85 11.51
CA ILE A 103 10.72 7.38 10.29
C ILE A 103 10.33 5.92 10.06
N ILE A 104 9.92 5.62 8.83
CA ILE A 104 9.63 4.26 8.39
C ILE A 104 10.38 4.04 7.07
N TYR A 105 11.17 2.98 6.95
CA TYR A 105 11.77 2.58 5.68
C TYR A 105 12.02 1.09 5.59
N GLY A 106 11.98 0.55 4.37
CA GLY A 106 12.14 -0.88 4.15
C GLY A 106 11.63 -1.34 2.79
N SER A 107 10.90 -2.44 2.76
CA SER A 107 10.35 -3.03 1.53
C SER A 107 8.92 -2.61 1.22
N SER A 108 8.22 -1.95 2.15
CA SER A 108 6.80 -1.62 2.00
C SER A 108 6.56 -0.41 1.12
N ASN A 109 5.88 -0.61 -0.01
CA ASN A 109 5.35 0.49 -0.82
C ASN A 109 4.08 1.09 -0.21
N PHE A 110 3.72 2.32 -0.58
CA PHE A 110 2.53 3.00 -0.06
C PHE A 110 1.26 2.57 -0.80
N THR A 111 0.99 1.27 -0.71
CA THR A 111 -0.09 0.56 -1.40
C THR A 111 -0.86 -0.32 -0.41
N ALA A 112 -2.05 -0.79 -0.80
CA ALA A 112 -2.78 -1.77 0.01
C ALA A 112 -1.95 -3.02 0.31
N GLY A 113 -1.12 -3.46 -0.65
CA GLY A 113 -0.20 -4.58 -0.48
C GLY A 113 0.80 -4.33 0.65
N GLY A 114 1.64 -3.31 0.48
CA GLY A 114 2.72 -3.00 1.43
C GLY A 114 2.24 -2.58 2.81
N LEU A 115 1.07 -1.96 2.92
CA LEU A 115 0.61 -1.45 4.22
C LEU A 115 -0.17 -2.48 5.06
N THR A 116 -0.67 -3.56 4.45
CA THR A 116 -1.58 -4.50 5.14
C THR A 116 -1.51 -5.97 4.75
N LYS A 117 -1.04 -6.33 3.54
CA LYS A 117 -1.24 -7.69 3.00
C LYS A 117 0.07 -8.47 2.79
N ASN A 118 1.11 -7.79 2.32
CA ASN A 118 2.35 -8.44 1.94
C ASN A 118 3.16 -8.84 3.17
N ILE A 119 4.05 -9.82 2.96
CA ILE A 119 5.21 -9.97 3.85
C ILE A 119 6.20 -8.90 3.43
N GLU A 120 6.59 -8.06 4.38
CA GLU A 120 7.46 -6.91 4.17
C GLU A 120 8.65 -6.99 5.15
N PHE A 121 9.56 -6.03 5.12
CA PHE A 121 10.60 -5.88 6.12
C PHE A 121 10.94 -4.41 6.25
N ASP A 122 10.48 -3.80 7.34
CA ASP A 122 10.61 -2.37 7.57
C ASP A 122 11.21 -2.08 8.94
N HIS A 123 12.02 -1.04 9.01
CA HIS A 123 12.45 -0.42 10.24
C HIS A 123 11.57 0.78 10.53
N ILE A 124 11.08 0.85 11.76
CA ILE A 124 10.22 1.91 12.30
C ILE A 124 10.92 2.50 13.51
N GLU A 125 11.17 3.80 13.49
CA GLU A 125 11.82 4.50 14.59
C GLU A 125 11.22 5.87 14.81
N GLU A 126 11.22 6.28 16.07
CA GLU A 126 10.89 7.63 16.49
C GLU A 126 12.19 8.34 16.90
N MET A 127 12.37 9.58 16.43
CA MET A 127 13.56 10.38 16.67
C MET A 127 13.18 11.78 17.10
N ASP A 128 13.85 12.31 18.12
CA ASP A 128 13.69 13.72 18.50
C ASP A 128 14.20 14.65 17.41
N LYS A 129 13.61 15.85 17.29
CA LYS A 129 13.99 16.84 16.28
C LYS A 129 15.47 17.25 16.29
N THR A 130 16.20 17.02 17.39
CA THR A 130 17.63 17.31 17.54
C THR A 130 18.52 16.13 17.19
N ASP A 131 17.96 14.98 16.79
CA ASP A 131 18.75 13.81 16.39
C ASP A 131 19.50 14.08 15.08
N VAL A 132 20.83 14.04 15.15
CA VAL A 132 21.73 14.31 14.02
C VAL A 132 21.53 13.37 12.84
N ARG A 133 20.92 12.18 13.05
CA ARG A 133 20.62 11.24 11.97
C ARG A 133 19.54 11.76 11.02
N LEU A 134 18.69 12.70 11.48
CA LEU A 134 17.66 13.34 10.65
C LEU A 134 18.26 14.05 9.43
N GLU A 135 19.51 14.53 9.51
CA GLU A 135 20.23 15.14 8.39
C GLU A 135 20.41 14.19 7.19
N ARG A 136 20.41 12.87 7.41
CA ARG A 136 20.51 11.88 6.32
C ARG A 136 19.20 11.84 5.52
N PHE A 137 18.06 11.90 6.21
CA PHE A 137 16.75 11.92 5.58
C PHE A 137 16.49 13.25 4.87
N ASP A 138 16.91 14.37 5.48
CA ASP A 138 16.85 15.69 4.84
C ASP A 138 17.64 15.72 3.53
N ARG A 139 18.89 15.24 3.55
CA ARG A 139 19.71 15.14 2.31
C ARG A 139 19.08 14.24 1.26
N PHE A 140 18.48 13.13 1.66
CA PHE A 140 17.78 12.23 0.74
C PHE A 140 16.58 12.92 0.08
N PHE A 141 15.72 13.60 0.84
CA PHE A 141 14.54 14.26 0.26
C PHE A 141 14.90 15.51 -0.54
N ARG A 142 15.95 16.26 -0.17
CA ARG A 142 16.50 17.33 -1.01
C ARG A 142 17.03 16.82 -2.34
N TYR A 143 17.72 15.67 -2.33
CA TYR A 143 18.13 15.01 -3.57
C TYR A 143 16.92 14.64 -4.41
N CYS A 144 15.85 14.13 -3.78
CA CYS A 144 14.62 13.80 -4.50
C CYS A 144 13.97 15.03 -5.13
N GLU A 145 13.86 16.13 -4.39
CA GLU A 145 13.35 17.41 -4.89
C GLU A 145 14.09 17.89 -6.13
N HIS A 146 15.43 17.87 -6.09
CA HIS A 146 16.28 18.33 -7.19
C HIS A 146 16.25 17.41 -8.43
N LYS A 147 15.98 16.11 -8.25
CA LYS A 147 16.08 15.10 -9.33
C LYS A 147 14.74 14.66 -9.90
N SER A 148 13.64 15.20 -9.37
CA SER A 148 12.28 14.87 -9.80
C SER A 148 11.61 16.06 -10.48
N VAL A 149 10.65 15.76 -11.34
CA VAL A 149 9.82 16.71 -12.06
C VAL A 149 8.54 16.95 -11.27
N GLU A 150 8.17 18.22 -11.08
CA GLU A 150 6.90 18.59 -10.45
C GLU A 150 5.71 18.10 -11.28
N VAL A 151 4.69 17.56 -10.62
CA VAL A 151 3.47 17.11 -11.31
C VAL A 151 2.60 18.31 -11.66
N THR A 152 2.73 18.76 -12.90
CA THR A 152 1.88 19.78 -13.53
C THR A 152 0.68 19.13 -14.26
N GLN A 153 -0.18 19.95 -14.87
CA GLN A 153 -1.24 19.42 -15.74
C GLN A 153 -0.69 18.69 -16.96
N GLU A 154 0.48 19.09 -17.47
CA GLU A 154 1.15 18.42 -18.60
C GLU A 154 1.58 17.02 -18.21
N VAL A 155 2.15 16.84 -17.00
CA VAL A 155 2.49 15.51 -16.49
C VAL A 155 1.24 14.65 -16.32
N ILE A 156 0.14 15.21 -15.80
CA ILE A 156 -1.13 14.48 -15.68
C ILE A 156 -1.66 14.07 -17.05
N ALA A 157 -1.64 14.97 -18.04
CA ALA A 157 -2.05 14.69 -19.40
C ALA A 157 -1.20 13.58 -20.05
N TYR A 158 0.12 13.60 -19.81
CA TYR A 158 1.03 12.54 -20.27
C TYR A 158 0.61 11.15 -19.76
N TYR A 159 0.23 11.01 -18.48
CA TYR A 159 -0.29 9.73 -17.98
C TYR A 159 -1.69 9.39 -18.51
N GLU A 160 -2.51 10.39 -18.79
CA GLU A 160 -3.84 10.20 -19.38
C GLU A 160 -3.76 9.71 -20.84
N GLU A 161 -2.83 10.24 -21.63
CA GLU A 161 -2.53 9.77 -22.98
C GLU A 161 -1.99 8.33 -22.98
N ALA A 162 -1.19 7.97 -21.97
CA ALA A 162 -0.66 6.61 -21.80
C ALA A 162 -1.67 5.59 -21.23
N ARG A 163 -2.90 6.02 -20.86
CA ARG A 163 -3.86 5.20 -20.09
C ARG A 163 -4.15 3.85 -20.74
N GLU A 164 -4.42 3.81 -22.03
CA GLU A 164 -4.74 2.57 -22.75
C GLU A 164 -3.57 1.58 -22.71
N THR A 165 -2.34 2.07 -22.96
CA THR A 165 -1.12 1.23 -22.90
C THR A 165 -0.91 0.66 -21.49
N ILE A 166 -1.13 1.46 -20.45
CA ILE A 166 -1.01 1.04 -19.06
C ILE A 166 -2.08 -0.01 -18.70
N GLU A 167 -3.31 0.16 -19.19
CA GLU A 167 -4.38 -0.81 -18.98
C GLU A 167 -4.11 -2.15 -19.66
N GLU A 168 -3.58 -2.14 -20.88
CA GLU A 168 -3.16 -3.35 -21.58
C GLU A 168 -2.07 -4.09 -20.81
N LEU A 169 -1.02 -3.39 -20.38
CA LEU A 169 0.04 -3.96 -19.54
C LEU A 169 -0.55 -4.59 -18.27
N ARG A 170 -1.46 -3.90 -17.59
CA ARG A 170 -2.13 -4.41 -16.39
C ARG A 170 -2.90 -5.69 -16.66
N ARG A 171 -3.59 -5.80 -17.80
CA ARG A 171 -4.31 -7.02 -18.20
C ARG A 171 -3.34 -8.18 -18.44
N SER A 172 -2.29 -7.97 -19.23
CA SER A 172 -1.27 -8.99 -19.49
C SER A 172 -0.56 -9.46 -18.23
N GLN A 173 -0.23 -8.54 -17.31
CA GLN A 173 0.38 -8.89 -16.03
C GLN A 173 -0.56 -9.69 -15.12
N ARG A 174 -1.87 -9.39 -15.13
CA ARG A 174 -2.87 -10.18 -14.40
C ARG A 174 -2.94 -11.61 -14.93
N GLU A 175 -2.99 -11.79 -16.25
CA GLU A 175 -3.00 -13.12 -16.87
C GLU A 175 -1.72 -13.91 -16.55
N LEU A 176 -0.55 -13.28 -16.66
CA LEU A 176 0.71 -13.89 -16.28
C LEU A 176 0.71 -14.29 -14.79
N LYS A 177 0.23 -13.41 -13.91
CA LYS A 177 0.14 -13.70 -12.47
C LYS A 177 -0.78 -14.88 -12.17
N LYS A 178 -1.89 -15.04 -12.91
CA LYS A 178 -2.74 -16.23 -12.81
C LYS A 178 -1.98 -17.49 -13.20
N LYS A 179 -1.29 -17.48 -14.34
CA LYS A 179 -0.45 -18.61 -14.80
C LYS A 179 0.62 -18.98 -13.77
N LEU A 180 1.32 -17.99 -13.22
CA LEU A 180 2.37 -18.22 -12.21
C LEU A 180 1.81 -18.75 -10.89
N LYS A 181 0.67 -18.23 -10.42
CA LYS A 181 -0.03 -18.76 -9.24
C LYS A 181 -0.60 -20.15 -9.45
N GLY A 182 -0.92 -20.49 -10.71
CA GLY A 182 -1.38 -21.79 -11.13
C GLY A 182 -0.46 -22.91 -10.64
N PHE A 183 0.85 -22.67 -10.46
CA PHE A 183 1.77 -23.69 -9.91
C PHE A 183 1.36 -24.22 -8.54
N ILE A 184 0.82 -23.38 -7.65
CA ILE A 184 0.38 -23.78 -6.30
C ILE A 184 -1.12 -24.14 -6.29
N ARG A 185 -1.88 -23.65 -7.28
CA ARG A 185 -3.34 -23.75 -7.38
C ARG A 185 -3.80 -24.77 -8.44
N GLN A 186 -2.94 -25.70 -8.85
CA GLN A 186 -3.26 -26.64 -9.93
C GLN A 186 -4.50 -27.48 -9.63
N ASP A 187 -4.68 -27.82 -8.35
CA ASP A 187 -5.78 -28.66 -7.86
C ASP A 187 -6.85 -27.85 -7.12
N ASP A 188 -6.83 -26.51 -7.22
CA ASP A 188 -7.89 -25.69 -6.62
C ASP A 188 -9.20 -25.93 -7.38
N GLU A 189 -10.29 -26.09 -6.64
CA GLU A 189 -11.62 -26.38 -7.18
C GLU A 189 -12.11 -25.25 -8.10
N PHE A 190 -11.67 -24.01 -7.85
CA PHE A 190 -11.90 -22.87 -8.73
C PHE A 190 -10.97 -21.68 -8.42
N ASP A 191 -10.76 -20.81 -9.41
CA ASP A 191 -10.06 -19.54 -9.26
C ASP A 191 -10.93 -18.45 -8.63
N GLU A 192 -10.29 -17.46 -8.00
CA GLU A 192 -10.94 -16.28 -7.38
C GLU A 192 -11.91 -15.56 -8.34
N ASP A 193 -11.59 -15.55 -9.63
CA ASP A 193 -12.38 -14.87 -10.65
C ASP A 193 -13.40 -15.79 -11.35
N THR A 194 -13.54 -17.05 -10.92
CA THR A 194 -14.47 -18.01 -11.55
C THR A 194 -15.93 -17.67 -11.26
N TYR A 195 -16.21 -17.16 -10.06
CA TYR A 195 -17.55 -16.81 -9.60
C TYR A 195 -17.57 -15.37 -9.08
N LEU A 196 -18.65 -14.63 -9.38
CA LEU A 196 -18.89 -13.29 -8.85
C LEU A 196 -19.40 -13.38 -7.40
N LEU A 197 -18.48 -13.57 -6.45
CA LEU A 197 -18.79 -13.68 -5.01
C LEU A 197 -18.71 -12.35 -4.25
N ASP A 198 -18.51 -11.24 -4.95
CA ASP A 198 -18.46 -9.92 -4.33
C ASP A 198 -19.81 -9.55 -3.70
N GLY A 199 -19.80 -9.20 -2.42
CA GLY A 199 -21.01 -8.87 -1.65
C GLY A 199 -21.80 -10.09 -1.15
N TYR A 200 -21.36 -11.31 -1.46
CA TYR A 200 -21.97 -12.52 -0.94
C TYR A 200 -21.56 -12.77 0.52
N PHE A 201 -22.41 -13.48 1.26
CA PHE A 201 -22.17 -13.79 2.67
C PHE A 201 -20.91 -14.67 2.86
N PHE A 202 -20.69 -15.62 1.94
CA PHE A 202 -19.43 -16.32 1.78
C PHE A 202 -18.70 -15.80 0.54
N THR A 203 -17.44 -15.49 0.72
CA THR A 203 -16.50 -14.95 -0.27
C THR A 203 -15.58 -16.04 -0.78
N TYR A 204 -14.83 -15.79 -1.86
CA TYR A 204 -13.80 -16.72 -2.35
C TYR A 204 -12.87 -17.23 -1.23
N ARG A 205 -12.45 -16.33 -0.33
CA ARG A 205 -11.54 -16.70 0.78
C ARG A 205 -12.14 -17.70 1.76
N ASP A 206 -13.47 -17.72 1.90
CA ASP A 206 -14.16 -18.69 2.74
C ASP A 206 -14.13 -20.08 2.11
N TYR A 207 -14.36 -20.17 0.79
CA TYR A 207 -14.25 -21.43 0.06
C TYR A 207 -12.80 -21.92 -0.06
N GLU A 208 -11.85 -21.02 -0.31
CA GLU A 208 -10.41 -21.32 -0.41
C GLU A 208 -9.90 -22.04 0.84
N ALA A 209 -10.49 -21.77 2.02
CA ALA A 209 -10.10 -22.44 3.28
C ALA A 209 -10.34 -23.97 3.27
N PHE A 210 -11.20 -24.46 2.38
CA PHE A 210 -11.56 -25.88 2.25
C PHE A 210 -10.95 -26.56 1.01
N PHE A 211 -10.23 -25.83 0.17
CA PHE A 211 -9.52 -26.40 -0.98
C PHE A 211 -8.50 -27.44 -0.53
N ILE A 212 -8.24 -28.45 -1.35
CA ILE A 212 -7.37 -29.60 -1.03
C ILE A 212 -6.07 -29.18 -0.35
N ARG A 213 -5.38 -28.17 -0.91
CA ARG A 213 -4.11 -27.64 -0.37
C ARG A 213 -4.20 -27.02 1.03
N ASN A 214 -5.40 -26.62 1.44
CA ASN A 214 -5.65 -25.98 2.73
C ASN A 214 -6.35 -26.90 3.73
N GLN A 215 -6.94 -28.03 3.32
CA GLN A 215 -7.72 -28.92 4.21
C GLN A 215 -6.96 -29.40 5.45
N ARG A 216 -5.68 -29.74 5.30
CA ARG A 216 -4.82 -30.25 6.40
C ARG A 216 -3.84 -29.21 6.94
N ARG A 217 -3.86 -28.00 6.39
CA ARG A 217 -2.96 -26.92 6.81
C ARG A 217 -3.39 -26.41 8.19
N SER A 218 -2.44 -26.19 9.09
CA SER A 218 -2.67 -25.75 10.47
C SER A 218 -1.75 -24.57 10.79
N ASP A 219 -1.94 -23.48 10.06
CA ASP A 219 -1.28 -22.21 10.36
C ASP A 219 -2.30 -21.16 10.79
N ILE A 220 -1.78 -20.12 11.45
CA ILE A 220 -2.55 -19.04 12.06
C ILE A 220 -3.56 -18.42 11.08
N GLU A 221 -3.21 -18.29 9.80
CA GLU A 221 -4.08 -17.68 8.81
C GLU A 221 -5.26 -18.58 8.47
N ILE A 222 -5.00 -19.85 8.15
CA ILE A 222 -6.05 -20.83 7.82
C ILE A 222 -6.96 -21.10 9.03
N ASP A 223 -6.39 -21.19 10.24
CA ASP A 223 -7.17 -21.44 11.46
C ASP A 223 -8.06 -20.24 11.81
N LYS A 224 -7.59 -19.01 11.62
CA LYS A 224 -8.41 -17.81 11.77
C LYS A 224 -9.57 -17.82 10.77
N ARG A 225 -9.30 -18.11 9.49
CA ARG A 225 -10.35 -18.19 8.46
C ARG A 225 -11.41 -19.24 8.80
N ARG A 226 -11.01 -20.43 9.25
CA ARG A 226 -11.96 -21.47 9.69
C ARG A 226 -12.83 -21.01 10.86
N LYS A 227 -12.29 -20.27 11.83
CA LYS A 227 -13.07 -19.66 12.92
C LYS A 227 -14.06 -18.61 12.42
N ASP A 228 -13.67 -17.80 11.45
CA ASP A 228 -14.55 -16.80 10.83
C ASP A 228 -15.71 -17.50 10.11
N ILE A 229 -15.42 -18.57 9.36
CA ILE A 229 -16.43 -19.41 8.68
C ILE A 229 -17.36 -20.09 9.68
N GLN A 230 -16.81 -20.68 10.75
CA GLN A 230 -17.61 -21.28 11.83
C GLN A 230 -18.58 -20.25 12.43
N SER A 231 -18.10 -19.03 12.67
CA SER A 231 -18.91 -17.94 13.19
C SER A 231 -20.03 -17.54 12.23
N LYS A 232 -19.75 -17.47 10.92
CA LYS A 232 -20.76 -17.24 9.87
C LYS A 232 -21.83 -18.35 9.85
N MET A 233 -21.41 -19.62 9.93
CA MET A 233 -22.33 -20.75 9.99
C MET A 233 -23.22 -20.73 11.24
N LEU A 234 -22.65 -20.42 12.41
CA LEU A 234 -23.42 -20.27 13.65
C LEU A 234 -24.44 -19.12 13.57
N LEU A 235 -24.09 -18.03 12.89
CA LEU A 235 -25.01 -16.92 12.68
C LEU A 235 -26.19 -17.30 11.78
N LEU A 236 -25.98 -18.13 10.76
CA LEU A 236 -27.07 -18.70 9.96
C LEU A 236 -27.93 -19.65 10.78
N HIS A 237 -27.31 -20.54 11.57
CA HIS A 237 -28.03 -21.49 12.41
C HIS A 237 -28.95 -20.80 13.42
N LYS A 238 -28.51 -19.69 14.03
CA LYS A 238 -29.34 -18.90 14.96
C LYS A 238 -30.52 -18.18 14.31
N LYS A 239 -30.59 -18.13 12.98
CA LYS A 239 -31.68 -17.50 12.21
C LYS A 239 -32.68 -18.53 11.67
N ILE A 240 -32.42 -19.82 11.86
CA ILE A 240 -33.29 -20.95 11.52
C ILE A 240 -33.97 -21.41 12.81
#